data_AF-A0A8H9W7F3-F1
#
_entry.id   AF-A0A8H9W7F3-F1
#
_cell.length_a   1.000
_cell.length_b   1.000
_cell.length_c   1.000
_cell.angle_alpha   90.00
_cell.angle_beta   90.00
_cell.angle_gamma   90.00
#
_symmetry.space_group_name_H-M   'P 1'
#
loop_
_entity.id
_entity.type
_entity.pdbx_description
1 polymer ?
#
loop_
_entity_poly.entity_id
_entity_poly.type
_entity_poly.pdbx_seq_one_letter_code
_entity_poly.pdbx_strand_id
1 'polypeptide(L)'
;MSSFATKTTRTTVSEETGEIIDSKTVEELICFKNSEGIKYVAIIEKGLHLINDLTANEIKVLIHLSMHLSFENDNFVDISQFKRKKISKILGISDGSLRNILSSLRKKGLLKTNCASQSQINPGVLYRGKVNSIPAKLNDYNSMV
;
A
#
# COMPACT_ATOMS: atom_id res chain seq x y z
N MET A 1 2.70 -20.94 -2.11
CA MET A 1 3.38 -20.41 -3.32
C MET A 1 3.77 -21.61 -4.16
N SER A 2 3.21 -21.77 -5.35
CA SER A 2 3.57 -22.86 -6.27
C SER A 2 4.56 -22.33 -7.29
N SER A 3 5.84 -22.65 -7.10
CA SER A 3 6.88 -22.51 -8.12
C SER A 3 7.07 -23.86 -8.80
N PHE A 4 7.18 -23.87 -10.12
CA PHE A 4 7.57 -25.06 -10.86
C PHE A 4 8.85 -24.72 -11.62
N ALA A 5 9.84 -25.61 -11.53
CA ALA A 5 11.07 -25.51 -12.29
C ALA A 5 10.81 -26.14 -13.66
N THR A 6 11.00 -25.36 -14.73
CA THR A 6 10.97 -25.90 -16.10
C THR A 6 12.40 -25.98 -16.60
N LYS A 7 12.79 -27.17 -17.06
CA LYS A 7 14.09 -27.42 -17.67
C LYS A 7 13.97 -27.21 -19.17
N THR A 8 14.59 -26.16 -19.69
CA THR A 8 14.57 -25.84 -21.11
C THR A 8 15.95 -26.08 -21.70
N THR A 9 16.05 -27.00 -22.65
CA THR A 9 17.29 -27.23 -23.39
C THR A 9 17.25 -26.43 -24.68
N ARG A 10 18.23 -25.55 -24.88
CA ARG A 10 18.46 -24.86 -26.16
C ARG A 10 19.65 -25.49 -26.85
N THR A 11 19.42 -25.99 -28.06
CA THR A 11 20.45 -26.55 -28.93
C THR A 11 20.68 -25.63 -30.11
N THR A 12 21.93 -25.26 -30.34
CA THR A 12 22.36 -24.56 -31.55
C THR A 12 22.88 -25.60 -32.52
N VAL A 13 22.26 -25.65 -33.70
CA VAL A 13 22.56 -26.66 -34.74
C VAL A 13 23.20 -25.96 -35.93
N SER A 14 24.25 -26.56 -36.47
CA SER A 14 24.93 -26.13 -37.69
C SER A 14 23.98 -26.24 -38.89
N GLU A 15 23.76 -25.15 -39.62
CA GLU A 15 22.88 -25.16 -40.79
C GLU A 15 23.45 -25.97 -41.97
N GLU A 16 24.77 -26.10 -42.07
CA GLU A 16 25.44 -26.79 -43.19
C GLU A 16 25.61 -28.30 -42.96
N THR A 17 25.80 -28.73 -41.71
CA THR A 17 26.09 -30.15 -41.39
C THR A 17 24.99 -30.84 -40.59
N GLY A 18 24.03 -30.09 -40.05
CA GLY A 18 22.99 -30.62 -39.16
C GLY A 18 23.51 -31.11 -37.81
N GLU A 19 24.80 -30.93 -37.52
CA GLU A 19 25.41 -31.34 -36.26
C GLU A 19 25.13 -30.32 -35.15
N ILE A 20 24.95 -30.80 -33.92
CA ILE A 20 24.74 -29.96 -32.75
C ILE A 20 26.07 -29.35 -32.34
N ILE A 21 26.19 -28.03 -32.47
CA ILE A 21 27.42 -27.29 -32.14
C ILE A 21 27.48 -27.03 -30.63
N ASP A 22 26.34 -26.70 -30.03
CA ASP A 22 26.25 -26.40 -28.61
C ASP A 22 24.87 -26.78 -28.06
N SER A 23 24.83 -27.30 -26.85
CA SER A 23 23.60 -27.67 -26.14
C SER A 23 23.68 -27.17 -24.72
N LYS A 24 22.86 -26.16 -24.42
CA LYS A 24 22.80 -25.57 -23.09
C LYS A 24 21.44 -25.85 -22.47
N THR A 25 21.47 -26.57 -21.36
CA THR A 25 20.28 -26.72 -20.52
C THR A 25 20.23 -25.56 -19.54
N VAL A 26 19.14 -24.79 -19.58
CA VAL A 26 18.89 -23.70 -18.64
C VAL A 26 17.69 -24.09 -17.78
N GLU A 27 17.90 -24.10 -16.48
CA GLU A 27 16.80 -24.16 -15.51
C GLU A 27 16.30 -22.74 -15.30
N GLU A 28 15.15 -22.42 -15.90
CA GLU A 28 14.54 -21.11 -15.72
C GLU A 28 13.47 -21.20 -14.63
N LEU A 29 13.66 -20.42 -13.59
CA LEU A 29 12.67 -20.24 -12.53
C LEU A 29 11.63 -19.25 -13.03
N ILE A 30 10.55 -19.78 -13.62
CA ILE A 30 9.43 -18.96 -14.10
C ILE A 30 8.60 -18.55 -12.89
N CYS A 31 8.93 -17.41 -12.31
CA CYS A 31 8.08 -16.74 -11.35
C CYS A 31 6.92 -16.09 -12.12
N PHE A 32 5.69 -16.56 -11.92
CA PHE A 32 4.50 -15.85 -12.41
C PHE A 32 4.55 -14.41 -11.90
N LYS A 33 4.79 -13.47 -12.82
CA LYS A 33 4.73 -12.03 -12.57
C LYS A 33 3.24 -11.66 -12.53
N ASN A 34 2.54 -12.05 -11.46
CA ASN A 34 1.20 -11.53 -11.19
C ASN A 34 1.33 -10.03 -10.96
N SER A 35 1.02 -9.27 -12.01
CA SER A 35 1.28 -7.82 -12.14
C SER A 35 0.29 -6.94 -11.39
N GLU A 36 -0.57 -7.49 -10.55
CA GLU A 36 -1.18 -6.76 -9.45
C GLU A 36 -0.94 -7.54 -8.16
N GLY A 37 0.13 -7.22 -7.45
CA GLY A 37 0.39 -7.78 -6.12
C GLY A 37 -0.81 -7.58 -5.20
N ILE A 38 -1.00 -8.49 -4.24
CA ILE A 38 -2.09 -8.40 -3.25
C ILE A 38 -2.05 -7.01 -2.60
N LYS A 39 -3.15 -6.26 -2.72
CA LYS A 39 -3.30 -4.94 -2.09
C LYS A 39 -3.58 -5.18 -0.61
N TYR A 40 -2.60 -4.87 0.24
CA TYR A 40 -2.72 -4.97 1.69
C TYR A 40 -2.48 -3.62 2.37
N VAL A 41 -2.97 -3.53 3.60
CA VAL A 41 -2.60 -2.49 4.56
C VAL A 41 -2.17 -3.23 5.82
N ALA A 42 -0.97 -2.95 6.30
CA ALA A 42 -0.46 -3.50 7.55
C ALA A 42 -1.00 -2.67 8.72
N ILE A 43 -1.52 -3.34 9.75
CA ILE A 43 -1.81 -2.74 11.05
C ILE A 43 -0.60 -2.99 11.94
N ILE A 44 -0.06 -1.94 12.53
CA ILE A 44 1.16 -2.01 13.34
C ILE A 44 0.76 -2.07 14.82
N GLU A 45 1.12 -3.17 15.48
CA GLU A 45 0.77 -3.45 16.88
C GLU A 45 1.10 -2.28 17.82
N LYS A 46 2.29 -1.68 17.67
CA LYS A 46 2.74 -0.56 18.51
C LYS A 46 1.77 0.64 18.48
N GLY A 47 1.07 0.85 17.36
CA GLY A 47 0.10 1.93 17.18
C GLY A 47 -1.34 1.54 17.50
N LEU A 48 -1.61 0.29 17.88
CA LEU A 48 -2.97 -0.23 18.06
C LEU A 48 -3.76 0.54 19.13
N HIS A 49 -3.09 1.00 20.19
CA HIS A 49 -3.69 1.81 21.25
C HIS A 49 -4.36 3.10 20.73
N LEU A 50 -3.89 3.67 19.62
CA LEU A 50 -4.47 4.87 19.00
C LEU A 50 -5.82 4.59 18.31
N ILE A 51 -6.14 3.31 18.06
CA ILE A 51 -7.37 2.87 17.41
C ILE A 51 -8.46 2.55 18.45
N ASN A 52 -8.10 2.23 19.70
CA ASN A 52 -9.03 1.76 20.73
C ASN A 52 -10.18 2.74 21.02
N ASP A 53 -9.90 4.04 21.03
CA ASP A 53 -10.89 5.08 21.36
C ASP A 53 -11.60 5.64 20.11
N LEU A 54 -11.56 4.92 18.99
CA LEU A 54 -12.25 5.33 17.77
C LEU A 54 -13.70 4.85 17.76
N THR A 55 -14.60 5.77 17.41
CA THR A 55 -15.98 5.41 17.08
C THR A 55 -16.01 4.54 15.82
N ALA A 56 -17.09 3.78 15.65
CA ALA A 56 -17.27 2.94 14.46
C ALA A 56 -17.13 3.72 13.13
N ASN A 57 -17.59 4.98 13.09
CA ASN A 57 -17.45 5.81 11.88
C ASN A 57 -16.02 6.31 11.68
N GLU A 58 -15.28 6.63 12.74
CA GLU A 58 -13.86 6.97 12.64
C GLU A 58 -13.05 5.80 12.11
N ILE A 59 -13.30 4.58 12.60
CA ILE A 59 -12.66 3.35 12.13
C ILE A 59 -12.97 3.14 10.64
N LYS A 60 -14.24 3.23 10.23
CA LYS A 60 -14.64 3.06 8.82
C LYS A 60 -13.94 4.07 7.91
N VAL A 61 -13.88 5.34 8.31
CA VAL A 61 -13.18 6.38 7.54
C VAL A 61 -11.68 6.07 7.48
N LEU A 62 -11.04 5.73 8.59
CA LEU A 62 -9.62 5.43 8.64
C LEU A 62 -9.26 4.22 7.75
N ILE A 63 -10.01 3.13 7.84
CA ILE A 63 -9.85 1.94 6.99
C ILE A 63 -10.02 2.33 5.53
N HIS A 64 -11.10 3.05 5.19
CA HIS A 64 -11.35 3.47 3.82
C HIS A 64 -10.20 4.32 3.24
N LEU A 65 -9.70 5.29 4.00
CA LEU A 65 -8.53 6.08 3.60
C LEU A 65 -7.29 5.19 3.41
N SER A 66 -7.06 4.23 4.30
CA SER A 66 -5.91 3.34 4.23
C SER A 66 -5.92 2.42 3.00
N MET A 67 -7.10 1.98 2.55
CA MET A 67 -7.23 1.17 1.32
C MET A 67 -6.85 1.95 0.05
N HIS A 68 -6.92 3.28 0.11
CA HIS A 68 -6.55 4.17 -0.99
C HIS A 68 -5.11 4.68 -0.94
N LEU A 69 -4.31 4.20 0.02
CA LEU A 69 -2.87 4.43 0.02
C LEU A 69 -2.23 3.79 -1.22
N SER A 70 -1.30 4.50 -1.85
CA SER A 70 -0.42 3.89 -2.85
C SER A 70 0.81 3.32 -2.15
N PHE A 71 1.36 2.25 -2.73
CA PHE A 71 2.58 1.60 -2.24
C PHE A 71 3.81 2.53 -2.29
N GLU A 72 3.77 3.53 -3.17
CA GLU A 72 4.88 4.46 -3.42
C GLU A 72 4.66 5.85 -2.80
N ASN A 73 3.44 6.17 -2.39
CA ASN A 73 3.05 7.54 -2.07
C ASN A 73 3.14 7.85 -0.57
N ASP A 74 4.17 7.32 0.12
CA ASP A 74 4.56 7.71 1.47
C ASP A 74 3.41 7.85 2.48
N ASN A 75 2.42 6.96 2.40
CA ASN A 75 1.26 6.97 3.30
C ASN A 75 0.35 8.22 3.18
N PHE A 76 0.40 8.96 2.06
CA PHE A 76 -0.47 10.11 1.79
C PHE A 76 -1.82 9.72 1.16
N VAL A 77 -2.86 10.41 1.60
CA VAL A 77 -4.23 10.32 1.08
C VAL A 77 -4.73 11.69 0.61
N ASP A 78 -5.44 11.67 -0.52
CA ASP A 78 -6.15 12.84 -1.04
C ASP A 78 -7.50 13.01 -0.34
N ILE A 79 -7.64 14.13 0.36
CA ILE A 79 -8.82 14.59 1.09
C ILE A 79 -9.40 15.88 0.50
N SER A 80 -9.16 16.14 -0.79
CA SER A 80 -9.80 17.21 -1.55
C SER A 80 -11.34 17.14 -1.45
N GLN A 81 -12.01 18.27 -1.68
CA GLN A 81 -13.48 18.32 -1.59
C GLN A 81 -14.15 17.28 -2.49
N PHE A 82 -13.61 17.03 -3.68
CA PHE A 82 -14.09 16.01 -4.59
C PHE A 82 -13.98 14.60 -3.99
N LYS A 83 -12.83 14.24 -3.39
CA LYS A 83 -12.66 12.95 -2.72
C LYS A 83 -13.55 12.82 -1.50
N ARG A 84 -13.65 13.86 -0.65
CA ARG A 84 -14.53 13.84 0.52
C ARG A 84 -15.99 13.61 0.16
N LYS A 85 -16.50 14.22 -0.92
CA LYS A 85 -17.85 13.95 -1.42
C LYS A 85 -18.05 12.49 -1.81
N LYS A 86 -17.05 11.87 -2.47
CA LYS A 86 -17.09 10.44 -2.82
C LYS A 86 -17.08 9.55 -1.57
N ILE A 87 -16.18 9.81 -0.62
CA ILE A 87 -16.08 9.09 0.65
C ILE A 87 -17.40 9.18 1.43
N SER A 88 -17.95 10.39 1.54
CA SER A 88 -19.23 10.66 2.21
C SER A 88 -20.36 9.81 1.63
N LYS A 89 -20.45 9.73 0.29
CA LYS A 89 -21.44 8.91 -0.41
C LYS A 89 -21.24 7.42 -0.15
N ILE A 90 -20.01 6.93 -0.19
CA ILE A 90 -19.69 5.50 0.03
C ILE A 90 -20.01 5.08 1.46
N LEU A 91 -19.65 5.92 2.44
CA LEU A 91 -19.80 5.61 3.86
C LEU A 91 -21.18 6.00 4.43
N GLY A 92 -22.05 6.64 3.64
CA GLY A 92 -23.37 7.06 4.08
C GLY A 92 -23.35 8.14 5.17
N ILE A 93 -22.34 9.02 5.17
CA ILE A 93 -22.17 10.11 6.14
C ILE A 93 -22.18 11.47 5.44
N SER A 94 -22.54 12.55 6.15
CA SER A 94 -22.48 13.90 5.59
C SER A 94 -21.04 14.43 5.47
N ASP A 95 -20.77 15.33 4.53
CA ASP A 95 -19.43 15.96 4.38
C ASP A 95 -19.02 16.69 5.67
N GLY A 96 -19.97 17.33 6.37
CA GLY A 96 -19.72 17.94 7.68
C GLY A 96 -19.26 16.92 8.72
N SER A 97 -19.93 15.76 8.80
CA SER A 97 -19.53 14.67 9.70
C SER A 97 -18.17 14.11 9.33
N LEU A 98 -17.89 13.91 8.04
CA LEU A 98 -16.58 13.48 7.57
C LEU A 98 -15.48 14.47 7.95
N ARG A 99 -15.71 15.78 7.82
CA ARG A 99 -14.74 16.82 8.23
C ARG A 99 -14.48 16.79 9.73
N ASN A 100 -15.51 16.57 10.54
CA ASN A 100 -15.37 16.41 11.99
C ASN A 100 -14.57 15.15 12.34
N ILE A 101 -14.85 14.02 11.67
CA ILE A 101 -14.09 12.78 11.81
C ILE A 101 -12.62 13.00 11.44
N LEU A 102 -12.33 13.61 10.28
CA LEU A 102 -10.96 13.92 9.87
C LEU A 102 -10.24 14.83 10.90
N SER A 103 -10.96 15.80 11.47
CA SER A 103 -10.43 16.65 12.55
C SER A 103 -10.11 15.85 13.81
N SER A 104 -11.01 14.94 14.21
CA SER A 104 -10.82 14.06 15.36
C SER A 104 -9.62 13.12 15.16
N LEU A 105 -9.51 12.48 14.01
CA LEU A 105 -8.38 11.61 13.66
C LEU A 105 -7.03 12.34 13.71
N ARG A 106 -6.99 13.63 13.34
CA ARG A 106 -5.77 14.45 13.50
C ARG A 106 -5.43 14.69 14.97
N LYS A 107 -6.42 15.06 15.80
CA LYS A 107 -6.22 15.26 17.24
C LYS A 107 -5.73 13.99 17.94
N LYS A 108 -6.16 12.81 17.46
CA LYS A 108 -5.75 11.49 17.96
C LYS A 108 -4.39 11.01 17.39
N GLY A 109 -3.69 11.83 16.59
CA GLY A 109 -2.38 11.48 16.03
C GLY A 109 -2.40 10.39 14.96
N LEU A 110 -3.55 10.17 14.31
CA LEU A 110 -3.72 9.19 13.22
C LEU A 110 -3.50 9.82 11.85
N LEU A 111 -3.69 11.14 11.74
CA LEU A 111 -3.51 11.92 10.52
C LEU A 111 -2.69 13.17 10.79
N LYS A 112 -1.81 13.53 9.86
CA LYS A 112 -1.21 14.87 9.80
C LYS A 112 -1.57 15.52 8.47
N THR A 113 -1.85 16.82 8.50
CA THR A 113 -2.11 17.57 7.28
C THR A 113 -0.78 17.94 6.65
N ASN A 114 -0.57 17.62 5.37
CA ASN A 114 0.59 18.09 4.63
C ASN A 114 0.26 19.41 3.91
N CYS A 115 -0.82 19.38 3.13
CA CYS A 115 -1.35 20.54 2.43
C CYS A 115 -2.88 20.52 2.44
N ALA A 116 -3.54 21.56 1.91
CA ALA A 116 -4.99 21.74 2.00
C ALA A 116 -5.82 20.53 1.51
N SER A 117 -5.29 19.73 0.59
CA SER A 117 -5.95 18.55 0.01
C SER A 117 -5.28 17.22 0.34
N GLN A 118 -4.16 17.19 1.06
CA GLN A 118 -3.46 15.94 1.38
C GLN A 118 -3.21 15.78 2.88
N SER A 119 -3.39 14.56 3.36
CA SER A 119 -3.03 14.18 4.71
C SER A 119 -2.20 12.91 4.68
N GLN A 120 -1.26 12.78 5.61
CA GLN A 120 -0.50 11.56 5.82
C GLN A 120 -1.18 10.74 6.92
N ILE A 121 -1.37 9.45 6.68
CA ILE A 121 -1.77 8.49 7.71
C ILE A 121 -0.53 8.09 8.51
N ASN A 122 -0.64 8.05 9.83
CA ASN A 122 0.43 7.64 10.73
C ASN A 122 0.96 6.24 10.34
N PRO A 123 2.21 6.13 9.80
CA PRO A 123 2.79 4.87 9.38
C PRO A 123 3.01 3.88 10.53
N GLY A 124 3.06 4.38 11.78
CA GLY A 124 3.18 3.57 12.98
C GLY A 124 1.87 2.90 13.42
N VAL A 125 0.77 3.13 12.69
CA VAL A 125 -0.55 2.55 12.95
C VAL A 125 -1.04 1.76 11.76
N LEU A 126 -1.10 2.40 10.59
CA LEU A 126 -1.51 1.78 9.33
C LEU A 126 -0.48 2.11 8.26
N TYR A 127 -0.02 1.11 7.53
CA TYR A 127 0.99 1.31 6.50
C TYR A 127 0.75 0.46 5.26
N ARG A 128 1.03 1.04 4.10
CA ARG A 128 1.04 0.32 2.83
C ARG A 128 2.34 0.64 2.09
N GLY A 129 3.17 -0.37 1.91
CA GLY A 129 4.50 -0.20 1.35
C GLY A 129 5.42 -1.35 1.79
N LYS A 130 6.72 -1.17 1.61
CA LYS A 130 7.71 -2.13 2.12
C LYS A 130 7.79 -2.04 3.64
N VAL A 131 7.55 -3.13 4.36
CA VAL A 131 7.57 -3.18 5.84
C VAL A 131 8.87 -2.59 6.42
N ASN A 132 10.01 -2.87 5.80
CA ASN A 132 11.32 -2.36 6.23
C ASN A 132 11.44 -0.83 6.15
N SER A 133 10.55 -0.16 5.41
CA SER A 133 10.53 1.30 5.28
C SER A 133 9.71 2.00 6.36
N ILE A 134 8.95 1.26 7.20
CA ILE A 134 8.10 1.83 8.25
C ILE A 134 8.87 2.74 9.22
N PRO A 135 10.06 2.36 9.76
CA PRO A 135 10.77 3.21 10.72
C PRO A 135 11.16 4.57 10.13
N ALA A 136 11.65 4.58 8.89
CA ALA A 136 11.98 5.82 8.19
C ALA A 136 10.73 6.68 7.98
N LYS A 137 9.62 6.10 7.50
CA LYS A 137 8.37 6.84 7.27
C LYS A 137 7.72 7.35 8.55
N LEU A 138 7.87 6.62 9.66
CA LEU A 138 7.41 7.09 10.96
C LEU A 138 8.22 8.29 11.46
N ASN A 139 9.55 8.29 11.23
CA ASN A 139 10.37 9.45 11.54
C ASN A 139 9.98 10.67 10.70
N ASP A 140 9.77 10.48 9.39
CA ASP A 140 9.28 11.52 8.49
C ASP A 140 7.96 12.10 9.02
N TYR A 141 6.98 11.23 9.33
CA TYR A 141 5.69 11.62 9.89
C TYR A 141 5.84 12.42 11.20
N ASN A 142 6.68 11.96 12.12
CA ASN A 142 6.90 12.62 13.40
C ASN A 142 7.56 14.00 13.25
N SER A 143 8.42 14.17 12.24
CA SER A 143 9.10 15.45 11.95
C SER A 143 8.22 16.52 11.29
N MET A 144 7.04 16.13 10.77
CA MET A 144 6.08 17.10 10.24
C MET A 144 5.49 17.95 11.37
N VAL A 145 5.65 19.27 11.25
CA VAL A 145 5.13 20.30 12.17
C VAL A 145 3.62 20.48 11.98
#